data_AF-A0A2V9XKH1-F1
#
_entry.id   AF-A0A2V9XKH1-F1
#
_cell.length_a   1.000
_cell.length_b   1.000
_cell.length_c   1.000
_cell.angle_alpha   90.00
_cell.angle_beta   90.00
_cell.angle_gamma   90.00
#
_symmetry.space_group_name_H-M   'P 1'
#
loop_
_entity.id
_entity.type
_entity.pdbx_description
1 polymer ?
#
loop_
_entity_poly.entity_id
_entity_poly.type
_entity_poly.pdbx_seq_one_letter_code
_entity_poly.pdbx_strand_id
1 'polypeptide(L)'
;MSKKTMRPGTTTRTRERSAPQAYSLRCRKPASGLQRPGAFQCTILRALELPKAHREVFLLKEIQGHTLTEIAAFLGISIDTARVRWKRARREIGHLGDSGAIGRAQ
;
A
#
# COMPACT_ATOMS: atom_id res chain seq x y z
N MET A 1 52.48 31.30 -36.27
CA MET A 1 52.14 29.97 -35.72
C MET A 1 51.34 30.17 -34.44
N SER A 2 50.27 29.41 -34.30
CA SER A 2 49.04 29.77 -33.58
C SER A 2 49.08 29.62 -32.05
N LYS A 3 48.43 30.57 -31.37
CA LYS A 3 48.03 30.50 -29.96
C LYS A 3 47.01 29.38 -29.77
N LYS A 4 47.30 28.39 -28.92
CA LYS A 4 46.35 27.32 -28.55
C LYS A 4 45.79 27.61 -27.17
N THR A 5 44.58 28.16 -27.15
CA THR A 5 43.75 28.34 -25.96
C THR A 5 43.09 27.01 -25.59
N MET A 6 43.28 26.53 -24.35
CA MET A 6 42.52 25.41 -23.81
C MET A 6 41.15 25.91 -23.32
N ARG A 7 40.08 25.23 -23.72
CA ARG A 7 38.73 25.37 -23.14
C ARG A 7 38.48 24.19 -22.21
N PRO A 8 37.90 24.38 -21.00
CA PRO A 8 37.39 23.28 -20.19
C PRO A 8 35.88 23.09 -20.43
N GLY A 9 35.45 21.84 -20.57
CA GLY A 9 34.05 21.43 -20.68
C GLY A 9 34.00 20.02 -21.25
N THR A 10 33.19 19.08 -20.78
CA THR A 10 32.09 19.10 -19.84
C THR A 10 31.88 17.67 -19.37
N THR A 11 31.67 17.51 -18.07
CA THR A 11 31.41 16.26 -17.37
C THR A 11 30.19 15.54 -17.96
N THR A 12 30.38 14.40 -18.61
CA THR A 12 29.26 13.50 -18.95
C THR A 12 29.01 12.57 -17.78
N ARG A 13 28.12 13.03 -16.90
CA ARG A 13 27.56 12.30 -15.76
C ARG A 13 26.68 11.18 -16.31
N THR A 14 27.24 9.97 -16.40
CA THR A 14 26.51 8.77 -16.81
C THR A 14 25.32 8.56 -15.88
N ARG A 15 24.15 8.57 -16.50
CA ARG A 15 22.80 8.33 -15.99
C ARG A 15 22.79 7.10 -15.08
N GLU A 16 22.71 7.34 -13.77
CA GLU A 16 22.38 6.29 -12.79
C GLU A 16 21.06 5.66 -13.20
N ARG A 17 21.12 4.41 -13.65
CA ARG A 17 19.96 3.54 -13.70
C ARG A 17 19.50 3.37 -12.26
N SER A 18 18.43 4.06 -11.90
CA SER A 18 17.74 3.89 -10.63
C SER A 18 17.52 2.40 -10.40
N ALA A 19 18.22 1.87 -9.40
CA ALA A 19 18.03 0.53 -8.91
C ALA A 19 16.53 0.30 -8.65
N PRO A 20 16.00 -0.92 -8.89
CA PRO A 20 14.68 -1.25 -8.37
C PRO A 20 14.75 -1.06 -6.87
N GLN A 21 14.01 -0.07 -6.38
CA GLN A 21 13.91 0.28 -4.97
C GLN A 21 13.60 -1.03 -4.24
N ALA A 22 14.61 -1.57 -3.55
CA ALA A 22 14.48 -2.75 -2.75
C ALA A 22 13.28 -2.51 -1.84
N TYR A 23 12.21 -3.25 -2.11
CA TYR A 23 10.99 -3.28 -1.34
C TYR A 23 11.42 -3.76 0.05
N SER A 24 11.82 -2.81 0.88
CA SER A 24 12.11 -3.07 2.27
C SER A 24 10.78 -3.51 2.86
N LEU A 25 10.58 -4.83 2.92
CA LEU A 25 9.56 -5.49 3.72
C LEU A 25 9.92 -5.28 5.19
N ARG A 26 9.99 -4.02 5.60
CA ARG A 26 9.90 -3.65 7.00
C ARG A 26 8.49 -4.01 7.39
N CYS A 27 8.32 -5.21 7.93
CA CYS A 27 7.13 -5.59 8.68
C CYS A 27 6.97 -4.60 9.83
N ARG A 28 6.24 -3.51 9.58
CA ARG A 28 5.77 -2.65 10.66
C ARG A 28 4.77 -3.46 11.47
N LYS A 29 4.73 -3.24 12.77
CA LYS A 29 3.76 -3.88 13.65
C LYS A 29 2.35 -3.65 13.08
N PRO A 30 1.52 -4.69 12.97
CA PRO A 30 0.16 -4.55 12.46
C PRO A 30 -0.60 -3.52 13.30
N ALA A 31 -1.52 -2.78 12.67
CA ALA A 31 -2.32 -1.81 13.39
C ALA A 31 -3.04 -2.50 14.56
N SER A 32 -2.95 -1.92 15.74
CA SER A 32 -3.29 -2.47 17.06
C SER A 32 -4.77 -2.87 17.28
N GLY A 33 -5.59 -2.93 16.22
CA GLY A 33 -7.03 -3.23 16.25
C GLY A 33 -7.40 -4.72 16.16
N LEU A 34 -6.44 -5.64 16.19
CA LEU A 34 -6.66 -7.08 15.98
C LEU A 34 -6.53 -7.93 17.26
N GLN A 35 -6.83 -7.35 18.42
CA GLN A 35 -6.56 -7.94 19.73
C GLN A 35 -7.47 -9.11 20.14
N ARG A 36 -8.53 -9.42 19.39
CA ARG A 36 -9.36 -10.60 19.68
C ARG A 36 -8.74 -11.87 19.08
N PRO A 37 -8.69 -12.99 19.82
CA PRO A 37 -8.31 -14.28 19.26
C PRO A 37 -9.12 -14.56 17.99
N GLY A 38 -8.44 -14.83 16.88
CA GLY A 38 -9.06 -15.11 15.57
C GLY A 38 -9.55 -13.89 14.77
N ALA A 39 -9.61 -12.68 15.34
CA ALA A 39 -10.05 -11.49 14.60
C ALA A 39 -9.11 -11.15 13.43
N PHE A 40 -7.80 -11.41 13.60
CA PHE A 40 -6.83 -11.31 12.51
C PHE A 40 -7.14 -12.26 11.35
N GLN A 41 -7.35 -13.54 11.65
CA GLN A 41 -7.62 -14.56 10.64
C GLN A 41 -8.92 -14.26 9.90
N CYS A 42 -10.00 -13.93 10.63
CA CYS A 42 -11.27 -13.51 10.04
C CYS A 42 -11.10 -12.26 9.15
N THR A 43 -10.31 -11.28 9.58
CA THR A 43 -10.06 -10.06 8.80
C THR A 43 -9.30 -10.37 7.51
N ILE A 44 -8.29 -11.26 7.57
CA ILE A 44 -7.56 -11.70 6.38
C ILE A 44 -8.50 -12.42 5.41
N LEU A 45 -9.31 -13.37 5.88
CA LEU A 45 -10.25 -14.11 5.03
C LEU A 45 -11.24 -13.17 4.34
N ARG A 46 -11.82 -12.22 5.10
CA ARG A 46 -12.71 -11.19 4.52
C ARG A 46 -12.01 -10.29 3.51
N ALA A 47 -10.74 -9.92 3.77
CA ALA A 47 -9.98 -9.13 2.84
C ALA A 47 -9.71 -9.87 1.52
N LEU A 48 -9.61 -11.21 1.53
CA LEU A 48 -9.42 -12.01 0.32
C LEU A 48 -10.65 -12.01 -0.60
N GLU A 49 -11.85 -11.84 -0.03
CA GLU A 49 -13.13 -11.74 -0.75
C GLU A 49 -13.32 -10.39 -1.47
N LEU A 50 -12.54 -9.37 -1.10
CA LEU A 50 -12.62 -8.06 -1.75
C LEU A 50 -12.11 -8.08 -3.20
N PRO A 51 -12.62 -7.20 -4.08
CA PRO A 51 -12.03 -6.95 -5.38
C PRO A 51 -10.54 -6.61 -5.26
N LYS A 52 -9.72 -7.11 -6.21
CA LYS A 52 -8.24 -7.01 -6.16
C LYS A 52 -7.73 -5.61 -5.77
N ALA A 53 -8.27 -4.57 -6.39
CA ALA A 53 -7.86 -3.19 -6.16
C ALA A 53 -8.17 -2.68 -4.74
N HIS A 54 -9.21 -3.20 -4.09
CA HIS A 54 -9.57 -2.87 -2.70
C HIS A 54 -8.75 -3.71 -1.72
N ARG A 55 -8.58 -5.00 -2.03
CA ARG A 55 -7.79 -5.96 -1.25
C ARG A 55 -6.35 -5.49 -1.07
N GLU A 56 -5.66 -5.13 -2.15
CA GLU A 56 -4.24 -4.72 -2.09
C GLU A 56 -4.05 -3.51 -1.19
N VAL A 57 -4.90 -2.49 -1.35
CA VAL A 57 -4.86 -1.28 -0.51
C VAL A 57 -5.12 -1.60 0.97
N PHE A 58 -6.09 -2.47 1.25
CA PHE A 58 -6.42 -2.86 2.61
C PHE A 58 -5.28 -3.61 3.30
N LEU A 59 -4.70 -4.62 2.63
CA LEU A 59 -3.60 -5.42 3.17
C LEU A 59 -2.36 -4.57 3.43
N LEU A 60 -1.99 -3.71 2.48
CA LEU A 60 -0.86 -2.80 2.65
C LEU A 60 -1.07 -1.84 3.83
N LYS A 61 -2.32 -1.37 4.03
CA LYS A 61 -2.63 -0.39 5.06
C LYS A 61 -2.76 -0.99 6.46
N GLU A 62 -3.65 -1.96 6.65
CA GLU A 62 -4.03 -2.47 7.96
C GLU A 62 -3.10 -3.57 8.47
N ILE A 63 -2.59 -4.41 7.55
CA ILE A 63 -1.77 -5.56 7.92
C ILE A 63 -0.28 -5.20 7.90
N GLN A 64 0.18 -4.54 6.84
CA GLN A 64 1.60 -4.17 6.68
C GLN A 64 1.94 -2.77 7.25
N GLY A 65 0.94 -1.94 7.56
CA GLY A 65 1.13 -0.65 8.22
C GLY A 65 1.67 0.47 7.33
N HIS A 66 1.50 0.38 6.00
CA HIS A 66 1.93 1.41 5.07
C HIS A 66 1.10 2.70 5.17
N THR A 67 1.67 3.82 4.76
CA THR A 67 0.94 5.09 4.59
C THR A 67 0.22 5.12 3.26
N LEU A 68 -0.82 5.96 3.11
CA LEU A 68 -1.53 6.10 1.83
C LEU A 68 -0.62 6.61 0.70
N THR A 69 0.38 7.42 1.05
CA THR A 69 1.40 7.91 0.11
C THR A 69 2.30 6.78 -0.39
N GLU A 70 2.78 5.92 0.52
CA GLU A 70 3.57 4.74 0.17
C GLU A 70 2.74 3.78 -0.71
N ILE A 71 1.48 3.53 -0.35
CA ILE A 71 0.56 2.67 -1.12
C ILE A 71 0.31 3.21 -2.52
N ALA A 72 0.10 4.53 -2.64
CA ALA A 72 -0.09 5.20 -3.93
C ALA A 72 1.14 5.00 -4.83
N ALA A 73 2.35 5.16 -4.26
CA ALA A 73 3.59 4.90 -4.97
C ALA A 73 3.75 3.43 -5.38
N PHE A 74 3.43 2.47 -4.49
CA PHE A 74 3.53 1.04 -4.80
C PHE A 74 2.59 0.57 -5.90
N LEU A 75 1.37 1.10 -5.91
CA LEU A 75 0.34 0.68 -6.88
C LEU A 75 0.30 1.56 -8.14
N GLY A 76 1.12 2.62 -8.21
CA GLY A 76 1.14 3.55 -9.33
C GLY A 76 -0.18 4.33 -9.51
N ILE A 77 -0.84 4.69 -8.40
CA ILE A 77 -2.13 5.41 -8.40
C ILE A 77 -2.03 6.73 -7.65
N SER A 78 -3.04 7.61 -7.78
CA SER A 78 -3.11 8.81 -6.96
C SER A 78 -3.40 8.49 -5.49
N ILE A 79 -2.94 9.36 -4.58
CA ILE A 79 -3.19 9.24 -3.13
C ILE A 79 -4.70 9.27 -2.84
N ASP A 80 -5.46 10.10 -3.56
CA ASP A 80 -6.92 10.15 -3.45
C ASP A 80 -7.57 8.84 -3.85
N THR A 81 -7.10 8.21 -4.94
CA THR A 81 -7.58 6.90 -5.37
C THR A 81 -7.30 5.83 -4.31
N ALA A 82 -6.09 5.82 -3.73
CA ALA A 82 -5.74 4.92 -2.64
C ALA A 82 -6.66 5.14 -1.42
N ARG A 83 -6.92 6.40 -1.05
CA ARG A 83 -7.81 6.76 0.07
C ARG A 83 -9.24 6.30 -0.15
N VAL A 84 -9.80 6.52 -1.34
CA VAL A 84 -11.17 6.10 -1.70
C VAL A 84 -11.27 4.57 -1.65
N ARG A 85 -10.33 3.85 -2.27
CA ARG A 85 -10.29 2.39 -2.27
C ARG A 85 -10.17 1.82 -0.86
N TRP A 86 -9.32 2.41 -0.01
CA TRP A 86 -9.18 1.99 1.39
C TRP A 86 -10.48 2.18 2.17
N LYS A 87 -11.15 3.33 2.04
CA LYS A 87 -12.44 3.58 2.72
C LYS A 87 -13.51 2.59 2.29
N ARG A 88 -13.59 2.25 1.00
CA ARG A 88 -14.53 1.25 0.48
C ARG A 88 -14.22 -0.14 1.02
N ALA A 89 -12.95 -0.56 0.96
CA ALA A 89 -12.50 -1.84 1.51
C ALA A 89 -12.84 -1.99 2.99
N ARG A 90 -12.57 -0.94 3.79
CA ARG A 90 -12.87 -0.92 5.23
C ARG A 90 -14.37 -1.00 5.50
N ARG A 91 -15.20 -0.33 4.69
CA ARG A 91 -16.66 -0.40 4.80
C ARG A 91 -17.17 -1.81 4.50
N GLU A 92 -16.70 -2.46 3.45
CA GLU A 92 -17.13 -3.83 3.10
C GLU A 92 -16.73 -4.85 4.18
N ILE A 93 -15.51 -4.78 4.72
CA ILE A 93 -15.07 -5.67 5.79
C ILE A 93 -15.86 -5.44 7.10
N GLY A 94 -16.19 -4.17 7.40
CA GLY A 94 -17.06 -3.81 8.52
C GLY A 94 -18.49 -4.32 8.34
N HIS A 95 -19.05 -4.16 7.14
CA HIS A 95 -20.40 -4.61 6.81
C HIS A 95 -20.53 -6.15 6.85
N LEU A 96 -19.49 -6.89 6.47
CA LEU A 96 -19.47 -8.36 6.61
C LEU A 96 -19.53 -8.83 8.07
N GLY A 97 -19.23 -7.95 9.03
CA GLY A 97 -19.36 -8.23 10.47
C GLY A 97 -20.79 -8.25 10.97
N ASP A 98 -21.68 -7.44 10.39
CA ASP A 98 -23.07 -7.30 10.82
C ASP A 98 -24.02 -8.31 10.16
N SER A 99 -23.61 -8.95 9.06
CA SER A 99 -24.47 -9.95 8.38
C SER A 99 -24.61 -11.27 9.15
N GLY A 100 -23.90 -11.45 10.27
CA GLY A 100 -24.12 -12.56 11.22
C GLY A 100 -25.16 -12.26 12.32
N ALA A 101 -25.68 -11.04 12.41
CA ALA A 101 -26.62 -10.61 13.46
C ALA A 101 -28.10 -10.61 13.01
N ILE A 102 -28.42 -11.31 11.92
CA ILE A 102 -29.80 -11.50 11.42
C ILE A 102 -30.22 -12.96 11.56
N GLY A 103 -30.08 -13.50 12.77
CA GLY A 103 -30.82 -14.67 13.25
C GLY A 103 -31.85 -14.21 14.27
N ARG A 104 -32.95 -13.62 13.79
CA ARG A 104 -34.11 -13.28 14.63
C ARG A 104 -34.82 -14.56 15.05
N ALA A 105 -35.16 -14.59 16.34
CA ALA A 105 -36.14 -15.40 17.04
C ALA A 105 -37.14 -16.19 16.17
N GLN A 106 -37.29 -17.48 16.50
CA GLN A 106 -38.57 -18.14 16.71
C GLN A 106 -38.45 -19.07 17.93
#